data_AF-A0A1B8TDD0-F1
#
_entry.id   AF-A0A1B8TDD0-F1
#
_cell.length_a   1.000
_cell.length_b   1.000
_cell.length_c   1.000
_cell.angle_alpha   90.00
_cell.angle_beta   90.00
_cell.angle_gamma   90.00
#
_symmetry.space_group_name_H-M   'P 1'
#
loop_
_entity.id
_entity.type
_entity.pdbx_description
1 polymer ?
#
loop_
_entity_poly.entity_id
_entity_poly.type
_entity_poly.pdbx_seq_one_letter_code
_entity_poly.pdbx_strand_id
1 'polypeptide(L)'
;MLLPEWMIRKADERYLGIRLVLERRLFGMGYQQLDSRYFNSMPRDSGVMIRGLVPIDAICPGQTFPGDIDLLVIPFEKDELVASRALAIESKAVRASYARQHRSPNSFGFSQASALLALGFPLVGVAHLIVSDRSPESAWRKMAMTTLLDAETGLVDEFREVYVDMLPSDLIERCVGRLRGNCPDQRIGLLSSFIGGEGHWIPSGRSAEYNEEASLGVINSIARYYEQNAESFFETLRYPPEK
;
A
#
# COMPACT_ATOMS: atom_id res chain seq x y z
N MET A 1 19.54 -5.62 1.03
CA MET A 1 19.40 -4.70 -0.12
C MET A 1 20.00 -3.34 0.26
N LEU A 2 21.04 -2.89 -0.44
CA LEU A 2 21.61 -1.55 -0.26
C LEU A 2 20.92 -0.61 -1.27
N LEU A 3 20.17 0.38 -0.78
CA LEU A 3 19.56 1.39 -1.65
C LEU A 3 20.54 2.53 -1.90
N PRO A 4 20.70 2.99 -3.15
CA PRO A 4 21.52 4.15 -3.44
C PRO A 4 21.06 5.37 -2.65
N GLU A 5 22.01 6.15 -2.12
CA GLU A 5 21.71 7.29 -1.24
C GLU A 5 20.82 8.35 -1.92
N TRP A 6 20.96 8.53 -3.24
CA TRP A 6 20.13 9.46 -4.00
C TRP A 6 18.64 9.06 -3.98
N MET A 7 18.35 7.76 -3.90
CA MET A 7 16.99 7.22 -3.87
C MET A 7 16.29 7.58 -2.57
N ILE A 8 17.05 7.54 -1.47
CA ILE A 8 16.61 7.96 -0.13
C ILE A 8 16.39 9.48 -0.11
N ARG A 9 17.39 10.27 -0.55
CA ARG A 9 17.31 11.74 -0.52
C ARG A 9 16.17 12.31 -1.36
N LYS A 10 15.85 11.67 -2.50
CA LYS A 10 14.77 12.09 -3.40
C LYS A 10 13.43 11.46 -3.07
N ALA A 11 13.35 10.60 -2.05
CA ALA A 11 12.17 9.81 -1.73
C ALA A 11 11.60 9.12 -2.97
N ASP A 12 12.45 8.42 -3.75
CA ASP A 12 12.07 7.71 -4.98
C ASP A 12 10.91 6.73 -4.74
N GLU A 13 10.14 6.43 -5.78
CA GLU A 13 8.98 5.52 -5.71
C GLU A 13 9.34 4.18 -5.09
N ARG A 14 10.48 3.62 -5.50
CA ARG A 14 11.00 2.34 -5.00
C ARG A 14 11.34 2.39 -3.52
N TYR A 15 12.01 3.46 -3.09
CA TYR A 15 12.33 3.66 -1.68
C TYR A 15 11.06 3.76 -0.83
N LEU A 16 10.04 4.49 -1.31
CA LEU A 16 8.77 4.62 -0.57
C LEU A 16 7.99 3.30 -0.54
N GLY A 17 7.99 2.52 -1.63
CA GLY A 17 7.39 1.19 -1.65
C GLY A 17 8.06 0.24 -0.64
N ILE A 18 9.39 0.25 -0.59
CA ILE A 18 10.16 -0.53 0.40
C ILE A 18 9.86 -0.06 1.82
N ARG A 19 9.83 1.26 2.06
CA ARG A 19 9.48 1.83 3.37
C ARG A 19 8.08 1.38 3.83
N LEU A 20 7.10 1.42 2.93
CA LEU A 20 5.75 0.93 3.22
C LEU A 20 5.79 -0.53 3.70
N VAL A 21 6.47 -1.42 2.97
CA VAL A 21 6.57 -2.85 3.31
C VAL A 21 7.30 -3.09 4.64
N LEU A 22 8.37 -2.32 4.91
CA LEU A 22 9.12 -2.44 6.17
C LEU A 22 8.33 -1.94 7.38
N GLU A 23 7.44 -0.96 7.20
CA GLU A 23 6.50 -0.50 8.23
C GLU A 23 5.27 -1.42 8.29
N ARG A 24 5.47 -2.67 8.77
CA ARG A 24 4.46 -3.75 8.77
C ARG A 24 3.06 -3.35 9.23
N ARG A 25 2.94 -2.49 10.25
CA ARG A 25 1.65 -1.98 10.72
C ARG A 25 0.97 -1.09 9.68
N LEU A 26 1.72 -0.16 9.07
CA LEU A 26 1.22 0.71 8.02
C LEU A 26 0.87 -0.08 6.76
N PHE A 27 1.74 -1.02 6.37
CA PHE A 27 1.44 -1.96 5.30
C PHE A 27 0.13 -2.72 5.56
N GLY A 28 -0.03 -3.31 6.75
CA GLY A 28 -1.23 -4.05 7.12
C GLY A 28 -2.50 -3.21 7.05
N MET A 29 -2.45 -1.96 7.53
CA MET A 29 -3.57 -1.01 7.39
C MET A 29 -3.86 -0.68 5.91
N GLY A 30 -2.83 -0.51 5.08
CA GLY A 30 -2.99 -0.25 3.65
C GLY A 30 -3.55 -1.45 2.89
N TYR A 31 -3.05 -2.65 3.19
CA TYR A 31 -3.52 -3.90 2.62
C TYR A 31 -4.98 -4.17 3.01
N GLN A 32 -5.37 -3.87 4.25
CA GLN A 32 -6.78 -3.91 4.67
C GLN A 32 -7.67 -2.97 3.83
N GLN A 33 -7.17 -1.80 3.40
CA GLN A 33 -7.94 -0.96 2.48
C GLN A 33 -8.10 -1.62 1.11
N LEU A 34 -7.04 -2.25 0.60
CA LEU A 34 -6.98 -2.82 -0.75
C LEU A 34 -7.70 -4.18 -0.90
N ASP A 35 -7.74 -5.02 0.14
CA ASP A 35 -8.51 -6.27 0.15
C ASP A 35 -9.21 -6.49 1.51
N SER A 36 -10.15 -5.60 1.82
CA SER A 36 -10.81 -5.55 3.14
C SER A 36 -11.55 -6.84 3.51
N ARG A 37 -12.27 -7.42 2.55
CA ARG A 37 -13.06 -8.64 2.79
C ARG A 37 -12.15 -9.80 3.17
N TYR A 38 -11.09 -10.03 2.39
CA TYR A 38 -10.19 -11.14 2.66
C TYR A 38 -9.35 -10.90 3.90
N PHE A 39 -8.82 -9.68 4.09
CA PHE A 39 -8.05 -9.33 5.29
C PHE A 39 -8.80 -9.60 6.60
N ASN A 40 -10.12 -9.38 6.60
CA ASN A 40 -10.98 -9.62 7.76
C ASN A 40 -11.39 -11.09 7.92
N SER A 41 -11.25 -11.92 6.88
CA SER A 41 -11.54 -13.36 6.92
C SER A 41 -10.28 -14.23 7.02
N MET A 42 -9.09 -13.64 7.01
CA MET A 42 -7.81 -14.34 7.07
C MET A 42 -7.69 -15.18 8.36
N PRO A 43 -7.35 -16.49 8.26
CA PRO A 43 -7.22 -17.37 9.42
C PRO A 43 -5.99 -17.04 10.27
N ARG A 44 -5.87 -17.63 11.47
CA ARG A 44 -4.79 -17.28 12.42
C ARG A 44 -3.38 -17.45 11.85
N ASP A 45 -3.14 -18.54 11.14
CA ASP A 45 -1.85 -18.87 10.54
C ASP A 45 -1.81 -18.35 9.10
N SER A 46 -1.98 -17.04 8.92
CA SER A 46 -2.00 -16.43 7.59
C SER A 46 -1.21 -15.14 7.54
N GLY A 47 -0.88 -14.74 6.32
CA GLY A 47 -0.17 -13.52 6.05
C GLY A 47 -0.09 -13.25 4.56
N VAL A 48 0.89 -12.45 4.20
CA VAL A 48 1.21 -12.18 2.80
C VAL A 48 2.71 -12.29 2.57
N MET A 49 3.05 -12.78 1.39
CA MET A 49 4.38 -12.71 0.78
C MET A 49 4.41 -11.47 -0.10
N ILE A 50 5.39 -10.59 0.12
CA ILE A 50 5.48 -9.30 -0.58
C ILE A 50 6.80 -9.22 -1.31
N ARG A 51 6.76 -8.89 -2.61
CA ARG A 51 7.96 -8.58 -3.37
C ARG A 51 7.78 -7.28 -4.14
N GLY A 52 8.81 -6.43 -4.10
CA GLY A 52 8.86 -5.23 -4.92
C GLY A 52 9.62 -5.46 -6.23
N LEU A 53 9.32 -4.64 -7.24
CA LEU A 53 10.03 -4.61 -8.54
C LEU A 53 10.03 -5.97 -9.24
N VAL A 54 8.84 -6.53 -9.45
CA VAL A 54 8.68 -7.79 -10.18
C VAL A 54 8.58 -7.49 -11.68
N PRO A 55 9.54 -7.92 -12.51
CA PRO A 55 9.45 -7.69 -13.95
C PRO A 55 8.21 -8.34 -14.54
N ILE A 56 7.43 -7.60 -15.35
CA ILE A 56 6.20 -8.16 -15.94
C ILE A 56 6.50 -9.35 -16.85
N ASP A 57 7.63 -9.35 -17.55
CA ASP A 57 8.04 -10.43 -18.46
C ASP A 57 8.33 -11.74 -17.72
N ALA A 58 8.69 -11.66 -16.44
CA ALA A 58 8.86 -12.83 -15.57
C ALA A 58 7.52 -13.50 -15.21
N ILE A 59 6.41 -12.76 -15.24
CA ILE A 59 5.05 -13.28 -14.98
C ILE A 59 4.30 -13.57 -16.30
N CYS A 60 4.41 -12.66 -17.27
CA CYS A 60 3.74 -12.71 -18.56
C CYS A 60 4.81 -12.62 -19.68
N PRO A 61 5.43 -13.75 -20.07
CA PRO A 61 6.50 -13.75 -21.05
C PRO A 61 6.14 -13.05 -22.35
N GLY A 62 7.03 -12.17 -22.83
CA GLY A 62 6.83 -11.38 -24.04
C GLY A 62 6.08 -10.06 -23.85
N GLN A 63 5.55 -9.80 -22.65
CA GLN A 63 4.99 -8.49 -22.31
C GLN A 63 6.08 -7.53 -21.85
N THR A 64 6.05 -6.30 -22.34
CA THR A 64 6.98 -5.22 -21.95
C THR A 64 6.27 -4.03 -21.29
N PHE A 65 4.95 -3.95 -21.43
CA PHE A 65 4.08 -3.00 -20.74
C PHE A 65 3.21 -3.76 -19.74
N PRO A 66 3.04 -3.28 -18.49
CA PRO A 66 3.36 -1.94 -18.01
C PRO A 66 4.80 -1.67 -17.55
N GLY A 67 5.70 -2.65 -17.61
CA GLY A 67 7.05 -2.57 -17.04
C GLY A 67 7.14 -3.41 -15.78
N ASP A 68 7.87 -2.97 -14.76
CA ASP A 68 7.92 -3.70 -13.50
C ASP A 68 6.65 -3.48 -12.68
N ILE A 69 6.16 -4.51 -11.99
CA ILE A 69 5.15 -4.40 -10.94
C ILE A 69 5.84 -3.86 -9.69
N ASP A 70 5.41 -2.67 -9.23
CA ASP A 70 6.03 -2.02 -8.09
C ASP A 70 5.95 -2.88 -6.82
N LEU A 71 4.78 -3.46 -6.52
CA LEU A 71 4.61 -4.45 -5.45
C LEU A 71 3.69 -5.59 -5.90
N LEU A 72 4.15 -6.83 -5.72
CA LEU A 72 3.35 -8.05 -5.83
C LEU A 72 3.12 -8.59 -4.42
N VAL A 73 1.86 -8.72 -4.03
CA VAL A 73 1.43 -9.23 -2.73
C VAL A 73 0.67 -10.54 -2.96
N ILE A 74 1.15 -11.64 -2.38
CA ILE A 74 0.56 -12.97 -2.52
C ILE A 74 0.14 -13.44 -1.13
N PRO A 75 -1.16 -13.58 -0.85
CA PRO A 75 -1.59 -14.09 0.44
C PRO A 75 -1.24 -15.56 0.61
N PHE A 76 -1.13 -15.99 1.86
CA PHE A 76 -0.96 -17.39 2.22
C PHE A 76 -1.80 -17.77 3.42
N GLU A 77 -2.19 -19.04 3.48
CA GLU A 77 -2.85 -19.66 4.61
C GLU A 77 -2.10 -20.94 4.96
N LYS A 78 -1.57 -21.01 6.19
CA LYS A 78 -0.62 -22.02 6.65
C LYS A 78 0.58 -22.05 5.70
N ASP A 79 0.79 -23.17 5.03
CA ASP A 79 1.91 -23.39 4.11
C ASP A 79 1.50 -23.26 2.63
N GLU A 80 0.28 -22.80 2.34
CA GLU A 80 -0.26 -22.70 0.98
C GLU A 80 -0.46 -21.25 0.53
N LEU A 81 0.01 -20.93 -0.69
CA LEU A 81 -0.25 -19.64 -1.32
C LEU A 81 -1.68 -19.58 -1.85
N VAL A 82 -2.34 -18.45 -1.61
CA VAL A 82 -3.63 -18.10 -2.21
C VAL A 82 -3.38 -17.22 -3.44
N ALA A 83 -2.69 -17.77 -4.45
CA ALA A 83 -2.26 -17.03 -5.65
C ALA A 83 -3.43 -16.43 -6.46
N SER A 84 -4.63 -17.02 -6.36
CA SER A 84 -5.86 -16.47 -6.94
C SER A 84 -6.26 -15.13 -6.32
N ARG A 85 -5.70 -14.74 -5.17
CA ARG A 85 -5.86 -13.43 -4.55
C ARG A 85 -4.61 -12.57 -4.63
N ALA A 86 -3.67 -12.88 -5.52
CA ALA A 86 -2.49 -12.06 -5.72
C ALA A 86 -2.91 -10.64 -6.15
N LEU A 87 -2.34 -9.66 -5.44
CA LEU A 87 -2.58 -8.24 -5.64
C LEU A 87 -1.31 -7.60 -6.23
N ALA A 88 -1.43 -7.10 -7.46
CA ALA A 88 -0.38 -6.31 -8.10
C ALA A 88 -0.67 -4.82 -7.88
N ILE A 89 0.26 -4.09 -7.29
CA ILE A 89 0.09 -2.68 -6.93
C ILE A 89 1.07 -1.86 -7.75
N GLU A 90 0.54 -0.88 -8.46
CA GLU A 90 1.29 0.22 -9.04
C GLU A 90 1.41 1.35 -8.01
N SER A 91 2.62 1.85 -7.76
CA SER A 91 2.86 2.90 -6.77
C SER A 91 3.26 4.23 -7.45
N LYS A 92 2.84 5.33 -6.85
CA LYS A 92 3.26 6.67 -7.27
C LYS A 92 3.64 7.52 -6.07
N ALA A 93 4.82 8.13 -6.15
CA ALA A 93 5.33 8.95 -5.06
C ALA A 93 4.79 10.37 -5.18
N VAL A 94 4.02 10.78 -4.19
CA VAL A 94 3.46 12.13 -4.08
C VAL A 94 4.34 12.95 -3.13
N ARG A 95 5.19 13.80 -3.72
CA ARG A 95 6.02 14.74 -2.97
C ARG A 95 5.28 16.06 -2.84
N ALA A 96 4.64 16.25 -1.70
CA ALA A 96 3.99 17.50 -1.36
C ALA A 96 4.97 18.44 -0.64
N SER A 97 4.60 19.70 -0.57
CA SER A 97 5.11 20.61 0.46
C SER A 97 3.95 21.45 0.98
N TYR A 98 4.04 21.95 2.21
CA TYR A 98 3.00 22.80 2.80
C TYR A 98 2.64 23.97 1.87
N ALA A 99 3.66 24.64 1.30
CA ALA A 99 3.48 25.75 0.37
C ALA A 99 2.87 25.35 -1.00
N ARG A 100 2.98 24.08 -1.40
CA ARG A 100 2.52 23.58 -2.71
C ARG A 100 1.58 22.38 -2.60
N GLN A 101 0.81 22.33 -1.51
CA GLN A 101 -0.05 21.21 -1.17
C GLN A 101 -1.17 20.94 -2.20
N HIS A 102 -1.46 21.90 -3.08
CA HIS A 102 -2.48 21.78 -4.13
C HIS A 102 -1.97 21.17 -5.43
N ARG A 103 -0.66 20.99 -5.62
CA ARG A 103 -0.13 20.47 -6.88
C ARG A 103 -0.58 19.01 -7.09
N SER A 104 -1.03 18.69 -8.30
CA SER A 104 -1.37 17.31 -8.66
C SER A 104 -0.13 16.59 -9.19
N PRO A 105 -0.02 15.26 -8.99
CA PRO A 105 1.00 14.47 -9.67
C PRO A 105 0.79 14.52 -11.18
N ASN A 106 1.87 14.39 -11.95
CA ASN A 106 1.83 14.41 -13.42
C ASN A 106 1.11 13.18 -14.01
N SER A 107 1.04 12.09 -13.25
CA SER A 107 0.34 10.85 -13.62
C SER A 107 -0.19 10.15 -12.37
N PHE A 108 -1.33 9.50 -12.47
CA PHE A 108 -1.96 8.78 -11.35
C PHE A 108 -1.50 7.32 -11.20
N GLY A 109 -0.94 6.70 -12.25
CA GLY A 109 -0.59 5.26 -12.28
C GLY A 109 -1.63 4.38 -12.98
N PHE A 110 -2.80 4.93 -13.35
CA PHE A 110 -3.90 4.13 -13.90
C PHE A 110 -3.62 3.45 -15.24
N SER A 111 -2.77 4.01 -16.11
CA SER A 111 -2.42 3.34 -17.38
C SER A 111 -1.72 2.01 -17.14
N GLN A 112 -0.85 1.94 -16.14
CA GLN A 112 -0.13 0.71 -15.79
C GLN A 112 -1.06 -0.28 -15.08
N ALA A 113 -1.82 0.18 -14.09
CA ALA A 113 -2.81 -0.64 -13.40
C ALA A 113 -3.86 -1.23 -14.35
N SER A 114 -4.36 -0.45 -15.31
CA SER A 114 -5.33 -0.95 -16.29
C SER A 114 -4.73 -2.03 -17.19
N ALA A 115 -3.45 -1.94 -17.53
CA ALA A 115 -2.77 -3.00 -18.26
C ALA A 115 -2.58 -4.27 -17.43
N LEU A 116 -2.22 -4.18 -16.15
CA LEU A 116 -2.19 -5.36 -15.27
C LEU A 116 -3.56 -6.05 -15.23
N LEU A 117 -4.64 -5.28 -15.13
CA LEU A 117 -5.99 -5.81 -15.12
C LEU A 117 -6.31 -6.52 -16.46
N ALA A 118 -5.99 -5.88 -17.59
CA ALA A 118 -6.18 -6.44 -18.93
C ALA A 118 -5.30 -7.68 -19.22
N LEU A 119 -4.14 -7.79 -18.58
CA LEU A 119 -3.30 -8.99 -18.64
C LEU A 119 -3.90 -10.17 -17.85
N GLY A 120 -4.91 -9.92 -17.02
CA GLY A 120 -5.60 -10.96 -16.25
C GLY A 120 -5.05 -11.16 -14.84
N PHE A 121 -4.44 -10.13 -14.23
CA PHE A 121 -4.09 -10.19 -12.81
C PHE A 121 -5.36 -10.25 -11.95
N PRO A 122 -5.38 -11.03 -10.85
CA PRO A 122 -6.61 -11.24 -10.06
C PRO A 122 -7.09 -9.99 -9.33
N LEU A 123 -6.17 -9.28 -8.69
CA LEU A 123 -6.43 -8.01 -8.03
C LEU A 123 -5.37 -7.01 -8.45
N VAL A 124 -5.79 -5.77 -8.70
CA VAL A 124 -4.89 -4.68 -9.08
C VAL A 124 -5.18 -3.45 -8.22
N GLY A 125 -4.12 -2.79 -7.74
CA GLY A 125 -4.21 -1.57 -6.96
C GLY A 125 -3.34 -0.44 -7.48
N VAL A 126 -3.70 0.80 -7.12
CA VAL A 126 -2.86 1.99 -7.26
C VAL A 126 -2.63 2.59 -5.88
N ALA A 127 -1.37 2.78 -5.50
CA ALA A 127 -0.97 3.36 -4.23
C ALA A 127 -0.26 4.71 -4.41
N HIS A 128 -0.82 5.77 -3.86
CA HIS A 128 -0.14 7.06 -3.73
C HIS A 128 0.61 7.11 -2.39
N LEU A 129 1.94 7.09 -2.48
CA LEU A 129 2.86 7.10 -1.34
C LEU A 129 3.33 8.53 -1.11
N ILE A 130 2.86 9.13 -0.02
CA ILE A 130 2.96 10.56 0.23
C ILE A 130 4.13 10.84 1.17
N VAL A 131 4.92 11.84 0.81
CA VAL A 131 5.89 12.49 1.69
C VAL A 131 5.73 14.00 1.59
N SER A 132 5.94 14.69 2.70
CA SER A 132 5.88 16.14 2.78
C SER A 132 6.87 16.67 3.80
N ASP A 133 7.20 17.96 3.68
CA ASP A 133 7.69 18.74 4.82
C ASP A 133 6.60 18.90 5.90
N ARG A 134 7.01 19.37 7.07
CA ARG A 134 6.13 19.68 8.20
C ARG A 134 5.46 21.03 7.99
N SER A 135 4.20 21.18 8.41
CA SER A 135 3.56 22.49 8.44
C SER A 135 4.13 23.37 9.57
N PRO A 136 4.12 24.71 9.42
CA PRO A 136 4.50 25.60 10.52
C PRO A 136 3.55 25.42 11.71
N GLU A 137 4.04 25.60 12.94
CA GLU A 137 3.25 25.39 14.16
C GLU A 137 1.95 26.23 14.20
N SER A 138 1.98 27.40 13.57
CA SER A 138 0.80 28.27 13.42
C SER A 138 -0.33 27.66 12.60
N ALA A 139 -0.07 26.60 11.82
CA ALA A 139 -1.06 25.86 11.05
C ALA A 139 -1.53 24.58 11.76
N TRP A 140 -0.97 24.24 12.93
CA TRP A 140 -1.36 23.03 13.64
C TRP A 140 -2.76 23.17 14.23
N ARG A 141 -3.47 22.05 14.25
CA ARG A 141 -4.84 22.00 14.74
C ARG A 141 -4.87 21.54 16.18
N LYS A 142 -5.73 22.19 16.96
CA LYS A 142 -6.04 21.79 18.32
C LYS A 142 -6.85 20.49 18.29
N MET A 143 -6.36 19.46 18.97
CA MET A 143 -6.94 18.11 19.01
C MET A 143 -7.05 17.65 20.46
N ALA A 144 -8.05 16.82 20.75
CA ALA A 144 -8.13 16.09 22.00
C ALA A 144 -7.31 14.80 21.88
N MET A 145 -6.50 14.50 22.89
CA MET A 145 -5.70 13.29 22.97
C MET A 145 -5.88 12.64 24.33
N THR A 146 -5.94 11.32 24.36
CA THR A 146 -5.92 10.51 25.58
C THR A 146 -4.97 9.33 25.41
N THR A 147 -4.61 8.69 26.50
CA THR A 147 -3.82 7.46 26.54
C THR A 147 -4.76 6.29 26.84
N LEU A 148 -4.67 5.22 26.05
CA LEU A 148 -5.35 3.97 26.37
C LEU A 148 -4.61 3.30 27.54
N LEU A 149 -5.29 3.17 28.68
CA LEU A 149 -4.75 2.55 29.89
C LEU A 149 -4.97 1.03 29.88
N ASP A 150 -6.08 0.58 29.30
CA ASP A 150 -6.41 -0.82 29.12
C ASP A 150 -7.16 -1.03 27.80
N ALA A 151 -6.61 -1.88 26.94
CA ALA A 151 -7.16 -2.16 25.62
C ALA A 151 -8.35 -3.13 25.63
N GLU A 152 -8.48 -3.99 26.64
CA GLU A 152 -9.58 -4.95 26.73
C GLU A 152 -10.86 -4.28 27.24
N THR A 153 -10.72 -3.43 28.27
CA THR A 153 -11.85 -2.70 28.85
C THR A 153 -12.15 -1.38 28.13
N GLY A 154 -11.21 -0.88 27.33
CA GLY A 154 -11.30 0.42 26.70
C GLY A 154 -11.12 1.58 27.67
N LEU A 155 -10.52 1.34 28.85
CA LEU A 155 -10.23 2.38 29.83
C LEU A 155 -9.21 3.37 29.27
N VAL A 156 -9.53 4.66 29.36
CA VAL A 156 -8.68 5.75 28.90
C VAL A 156 -8.39 6.73 30.02
N ASP A 157 -7.26 7.42 29.89
CA ASP A 157 -6.87 8.52 30.78
C ASP A 157 -7.68 9.80 30.48
N GLU A 158 -7.47 10.84 31.28
CA GLU A 158 -8.07 12.16 31.03
C GLU A 158 -7.68 12.71 29.65
N PHE A 159 -8.64 13.36 28.99
CA PHE A 159 -8.38 14.04 27.74
C PHE A 159 -7.55 15.29 27.97
N ARG A 160 -6.48 15.42 27.18
CA ARG A 160 -5.68 16.65 27.10
C ARG A 160 -5.75 17.27 25.72
N GLU A 161 -5.66 18.58 25.68
CA GLU A 161 -5.58 19.33 24.43
C GLU A 161 -4.13 19.38 23.95
N VAL A 162 -3.92 19.05 22.67
CA VAL A 162 -2.62 19.09 22.00
C VAL A 162 -2.75 19.78 20.66
N TYR A 163 -1.66 20.38 20.18
CA TYR A 163 -1.58 20.89 18.81
C TYR A 163 -0.87 19.86 17.95
N VAL A 164 -1.50 19.46 16.85
CA VAL A 164 -0.99 18.40 15.96
C VAL A 164 -0.89 18.94 14.54
N ASP A 165 0.24 18.64 13.88
CA ASP A 165 0.37 18.84 12.45
C ASP A 165 -0.50 17.81 11.71
N MET A 166 -1.65 18.25 11.25
CA MET A 166 -2.61 17.39 10.55
C MET A 166 -2.45 17.41 9.03
N LEU A 167 -1.40 18.08 8.50
CA LEU A 167 -1.09 18.08 7.07
C LEU A 167 -1.03 16.66 6.47
N PRO A 168 -0.42 15.65 7.13
CA PRO A 168 -0.42 14.28 6.60
C PRO A 168 -1.82 13.71 6.36
N SER A 169 -2.74 13.90 7.31
CA SER A 169 -4.14 13.46 7.17
C SER A 169 -4.85 14.17 6.02
N ASP A 170 -4.66 15.49 5.88
CA ASP A 170 -5.26 16.25 4.78
C ASP A 170 -4.73 15.82 3.41
N LEU A 171 -3.44 15.49 3.32
CA LEU A 171 -2.83 15.00 2.09
C LEU A 171 -3.35 13.62 1.71
N ILE A 172 -3.54 12.71 2.68
CA ILE A 172 -4.13 11.39 2.45
C ILE A 172 -5.54 11.54 1.85
N GLU A 173 -6.42 12.31 2.50
CA GLU A 173 -7.80 12.51 2.05
C GLU A 173 -7.87 13.20 0.68
N ARG A 174 -6.99 14.16 0.43
CA ARG A 174 -6.89 14.81 -0.88
C ARG A 174 -6.43 13.84 -1.97
N CYS A 175 -5.44 13.00 -1.70
CA CYS A 175 -4.93 12.05 -2.69
C CYS A 175 -5.96 10.98 -3.01
N VAL A 176 -6.65 10.42 -2.00
CA VAL A 176 -7.69 9.42 -2.26
C VAL A 176 -8.89 10.02 -3.01
N GLY A 177 -9.28 11.27 -2.70
CA GLY A 177 -10.32 11.97 -3.45
C GLY A 177 -9.96 12.14 -4.94
N ARG A 178 -8.70 12.47 -5.23
CA ARG A 178 -8.20 12.60 -6.61
C ARG A 178 -8.10 11.24 -7.32
N LEU A 179 -7.61 10.21 -6.63
CA LEU A 179 -7.59 8.85 -7.15
C LEU A 179 -9.00 8.40 -7.54
N ARG A 180 -9.98 8.57 -6.65
CA ARG A 180 -11.39 8.23 -6.92
C ARG A 180 -11.94 8.99 -8.12
N GLY A 181 -11.69 10.29 -8.21
CA GLY A 181 -12.19 11.13 -9.31
C GLY A 181 -11.56 10.85 -10.68
N ASN A 182 -10.42 10.16 -10.75
CA ASN A 182 -9.71 9.88 -12.01
C ASN A 182 -9.57 8.39 -12.32
N CYS A 183 -10.16 7.52 -11.50
CA CYS A 183 -10.04 6.08 -11.66
C CYS A 183 -10.89 5.60 -12.85
N PRO A 184 -10.27 5.00 -13.89
CA PRO A 184 -11.00 4.60 -15.09
C PRO A 184 -11.83 3.33 -14.89
N ASP A 185 -11.49 2.50 -13.90
CA ASP A 185 -12.13 1.21 -13.65
C ASP A 185 -12.33 1.02 -12.14
N GLN A 186 -13.58 0.76 -11.73
CA GLN A 186 -13.93 0.62 -10.32
C GLN A 186 -13.27 -0.61 -9.66
N ARG A 187 -12.85 -1.60 -10.46
CA ARG A 187 -12.17 -2.81 -9.98
C ARG A 187 -10.78 -2.53 -9.43
N ILE A 188 -10.14 -1.42 -9.84
CA ILE A 188 -8.80 -1.06 -9.38
C ILE A 188 -8.88 -0.58 -7.92
N GLY A 189 -8.17 -1.24 -7.00
CA GLY A 189 -8.03 -0.79 -5.61
C GLY A 189 -7.28 0.54 -5.53
N LEU A 190 -7.63 1.38 -4.56
CA LEU A 190 -7.03 2.69 -4.36
C LEU A 190 -6.44 2.76 -2.96
N LEU A 191 -5.23 3.29 -2.84
CA LEU A 191 -4.57 3.52 -1.56
C LEU A 191 -3.88 4.88 -1.57
N SER A 192 -4.02 5.62 -0.48
CA SER A 192 -3.20 6.79 -0.17
C SER A 192 -2.63 6.63 1.23
N SER A 193 -1.31 6.70 1.34
CA SER A 193 -0.59 6.46 2.59
C SER A 193 0.54 7.47 2.76
N PHE A 194 0.67 8.02 3.97
CA PHE A 194 1.77 8.92 4.31
C PHE A 194 2.93 8.12 4.91
N ILE A 195 4.10 8.17 4.27
CA ILE A 195 5.27 7.32 4.58
C ILE A 195 6.33 8.08 5.40
N GLY A 196 6.11 9.38 5.68
CA GLY A 196 7.08 10.25 6.36
C GLY A 196 6.64 10.73 7.75
N GLY A 197 7.51 11.51 8.38
CA GLY A 197 7.21 12.28 9.60
C GLY A 197 7.13 11.47 10.89
N GLU A 198 6.76 12.16 11.97
CA GLU A 198 6.43 11.55 13.25
C GLU A 198 4.93 11.22 13.30
N GLY A 199 4.57 10.07 13.88
CA GLY A 199 3.19 9.64 14.08
C GLY A 199 2.76 8.44 13.21
N HIS A 200 1.62 7.85 13.57
CA HIS A 200 1.00 6.75 12.82
C HIS A 200 -0.25 7.27 12.11
N TRP A 201 -0.09 7.66 10.86
CA TRP A 201 -1.20 8.14 10.03
C TRP A 201 -1.96 6.96 9.44
N ILE A 202 -3.29 7.03 9.48
CA ILE A 202 -4.16 5.97 8.97
C ILE A 202 -4.27 6.14 7.45
N PRO A 203 -3.90 5.12 6.65
CA PRO A 203 -4.08 5.18 5.21
C PRO A 203 -5.56 5.14 4.84
N SER A 204 -5.91 5.74 3.70
CA SER A 204 -7.29 5.81 3.19
C SER A 204 -7.36 5.25 1.77
N GLY A 205 -8.47 4.60 1.42
CA GLY A 205 -8.53 3.86 0.16
C GLY A 205 -9.91 3.38 -0.29
N ARG A 206 -9.87 2.43 -1.23
CA ARG A 206 -10.98 1.62 -1.74
C ARG A 206 -10.43 0.23 -2.06
N SER A 207 -11.15 -0.82 -1.70
CA SER A 207 -10.72 -2.18 -2.04
C SER A 207 -10.71 -2.41 -3.56
N ALA A 208 -9.77 -3.24 -4.01
CA ALA A 208 -9.82 -3.81 -5.34
C ALA A 208 -10.98 -4.80 -5.43
N GLU A 209 -11.59 -4.90 -6.60
CA GLU A 209 -12.54 -5.96 -6.90
C GLU A 209 -11.82 -7.06 -7.68
N TYR A 210 -12.28 -8.30 -7.48
CA TYR A 210 -11.74 -9.43 -8.21
C TYR A 210 -11.95 -9.25 -9.72
N ASN A 211 -10.90 -9.46 -10.49
CA ASN A 211 -10.98 -9.42 -11.93
C ASN A 211 -11.68 -10.67 -12.45
N GLU A 212 -12.91 -10.53 -12.95
CA GLU A 212 -13.67 -11.63 -13.56
C GLU A 212 -12.96 -12.22 -14.80
N GLU A 213 -12.06 -11.45 -15.43
CA GLU A 213 -11.22 -11.88 -16.54
C GLU A 213 -9.84 -12.38 -16.08
N ALA A 214 -9.68 -12.68 -14.78
CA ALA A 214 -8.43 -13.19 -14.24
C ALA A 214 -7.98 -14.45 -14.99
N SER A 215 -6.73 -14.44 -15.45
CA SER A 215 -6.16 -15.52 -16.23
C SER A 215 -5.55 -16.57 -15.32
N LEU A 216 -6.01 -17.82 -15.44
CA LEU A 216 -5.38 -18.95 -14.75
C LEU A 216 -3.89 -19.09 -15.12
N GLY A 217 -3.52 -18.72 -16.36
CA GLY A 217 -2.12 -18.68 -16.79
C GLY A 217 -1.28 -17.67 -16.00
N VAL A 218 -1.84 -16.49 -15.72
CA VAL A 218 -1.18 -15.46 -14.90
C VAL A 218 -1.07 -15.93 -13.45
N ILE A 219 -2.16 -16.46 -12.87
CA ILE A 219 -2.18 -16.99 -11.50
C ILE A 219 -1.11 -18.07 -11.30
N ASN A 220 -1.02 -19.03 -12.23
CA ASN A 220 -0.01 -20.09 -12.19
C ASN A 220 1.41 -19.55 -12.36
N SER A 221 1.58 -18.50 -13.16
CA SER A 221 2.89 -17.88 -13.37
C SER A 221 3.34 -17.07 -12.15
N ILE A 222 2.41 -16.44 -11.43
CA ILE A 222 2.68 -15.82 -10.12
C ILE A 222 3.15 -16.86 -9.11
N ALA A 223 2.45 -17.99 -8.99
CA ALA A 223 2.85 -19.08 -8.09
C ALA A 223 4.25 -19.62 -8.44
N ARG A 224 4.49 -19.91 -9.72
CA ARG A 224 5.81 -20.36 -10.20
C ARG A 224 6.91 -19.32 -9.92
N TYR A 225 6.62 -18.05 -10.13
CA TYR A 225 7.57 -16.97 -9.88
C TYR A 225 7.95 -16.90 -8.39
N TYR A 226 6.97 -17.06 -7.49
CA TYR A 226 7.25 -17.20 -6.07
C TYR A 226 8.15 -18.40 -5.79
N GLU A 227 7.82 -19.60 -6.28
CA GLU A 227 8.61 -20.82 -6.03
C GLU A 227 10.07 -20.67 -6.45
N GLN A 228 10.31 -20.04 -7.61
CA GLN A 228 11.65 -19.81 -8.15
C GLN A 228 12.43 -18.73 -7.40
N ASN A 229 11.76 -17.93 -6.57
CA ASN A 229 12.37 -16.76 -5.94
C ASN A 229 11.94 -16.57 -4.47
N ALA A 230 11.53 -17.62 -3.76
CA ALA A 230 10.90 -17.50 -2.46
C ALA A 230 11.73 -16.69 -1.44
N GLU A 231 13.05 -16.84 -1.49
CA GLU A 231 14.04 -16.11 -0.68
C GLU A 231 14.05 -14.58 -0.84
N SER A 232 13.43 -14.07 -1.88
CA SER A 232 13.36 -12.62 -2.17
C SER A 232 12.04 -11.98 -1.75
N PHE A 233 11.08 -12.78 -1.28
CA PHE A 233 9.81 -12.28 -0.75
C PHE A 233 9.95 -11.95 0.74
N PHE A 234 9.31 -10.85 1.15
CA PHE A 234 9.15 -10.48 2.54
C PHE A 234 7.85 -11.06 3.08
N GLU A 235 7.98 -11.91 4.09
CA GLU A 235 6.82 -12.41 4.84
C GLU A 235 6.30 -11.34 5.82
N THR A 236 4.98 -11.13 5.80
CA THR A 236 4.26 -10.35 6.81
C THR A 236 3.04 -11.11 7.29
N LEU A 237 3.09 -11.57 8.55
CA LEU A 237 1.98 -12.25 9.21
C LEU A 237 0.83 -11.28 9.52
N ARG A 238 -0.41 -11.77 9.36
CA ARG A 238 -1.62 -11.05 9.75
C ARG A 238 -1.72 -10.92 11.27
N TYR A 239 -1.38 -12.02 11.96
CA TYR A 239 -1.39 -12.14 13.41
C TYR A 239 0.05 -12.35 13.88
N PRO A 240 0.54 -11.56 14.86
CA PRO A 240 1.85 -11.82 15.44
C PRO A 240 1.84 -13.19 16.13
N PRO A 241 2.97 -13.92 16.13
CA PRO A 241 3.07 -15.18 16.86
C PRO A 241 2.76 -14.95 18.34
N GLU A 242 2.03 -15.88 18.96
CA GLU A 242 1.81 -15.86 20.40
C GLU A 242 3.18 -15.85 21.11
N LYS A 243 3.32 -14.95 22.09
CA LYS A 243 4.50 -14.89 22.97
C LYS A 243 4.35 -15.84 24.13
#